data_AF-A0AAN8ENU8-F1
#
_entry.id   AF-A0AAN8ENU8-F1
#
_cell.length_a   1.000
_cell.length_b   1.000
_cell.length_c   1.000
_cell.angle_alpha   90.00
_cell.angle_beta   90.00
_cell.angle_gamma   90.00
#
_symmetry.space_group_name_H-M   'P 1'
#
loop_
_entity.id
_entity.type
_entity.pdbx_description
1 polymer ?
#
loop_
_entity_poly.entity_id
_entity_poly.type
_entity_poly.pdbx_seq_one_letter_code
_entity_poly.pdbx_strand_id
1 'polypeptide(L)'
;MGRSQSMELSNTGYASLEARVKHVSEATIRKKWKKLPSSSHTAAREAILSAKDQSRGRRGRNTIDTATDDCVQEVANKLTDRLPRIPFPPPTDEHHFDHEANLNRISKIEEQLTANIHSMNLLRAQIAKEEQLLKQDQAEVDHLEHSLKSNEMLRRDQVRTLHPVARKLGHDSHIDLLALHNDEKKGLNPSLAGLLEDEEMTPTLRQLRDHLDSMHRNTVDVGDVTSLVKRAVAEVEVYAFSTLDDRAYGQAAGLVSTDPT
;
A
#
# COMPACT_ATOMS: atom_id res chain seq x y z
N MET A 1 -33.67 18.30 -45.87
CA MET A 1 -33.02 16.98 -45.89
C MET A 1 -33.12 16.36 -44.51
N GLY A 2 -34.20 15.64 -44.23
CA GLY A 2 -34.42 14.93 -42.98
C GLY A 2 -33.89 13.50 -43.11
N ARG A 3 -32.92 13.13 -42.27
CA ARG A 3 -32.52 11.73 -42.11
C ARG A 3 -33.28 11.17 -40.91
N SER A 4 -34.31 10.39 -41.20
CA SER A 4 -34.94 9.48 -40.26
C SER A 4 -33.89 8.49 -39.78
N GLN A 5 -33.47 8.60 -38.52
CA GLN A 5 -32.80 7.50 -37.84
C GLN A 5 -33.88 6.52 -37.41
N SER A 6 -33.94 5.41 -38.11
CA SER A 6 -34.63 4.20 -37.70
C SER A 6 -34.08 3.77 -36.34
N MET A 7 -34.95 3.81 -35.32
CA MET A 7 -34.80 3.02 -34.11
C MET A 7 -34.87 1.55 -34.51
N GLU A 8 -33.72 0.97 -34.85
CA GLU A 8 -33.51 -0.47 -34.82
C GLU A 8 -33.66 -0.89 -33.35
N LEU A 9 -34.85 -1.40 -33.02
CA LEU A 9 -35.11 -2.10 -31.78
C LEU A 9 -34.09 -3.23 -31.70
N SER A 10 -33.06 -3.05 -30.86
CA SER A 10 -32.11 -4.10 -30.54
C SER A 10 -32.90 -5.28 -29.99
N ASN A 11 -33.09 -6.26 -30.87
CA ASN A 11 -33.52 -7.61 -30.52
C ASN A 11 -32.76 -7.99 -29.26
N THR A 12 -33.46 -8.12 -28.13
CA THR A 12 -32.90 -8.47 -26.83
C THR A 12 -32.37 -9.90 -26.94
N GLY A 13 -31.15 -10.00 -27.45
CA GLY A 13 -30.40 -11.24 -27.58
C GLY A 13 -29.98 -11.65 -26.19
N TYR A 14 -30.79 -12.49 -25.56
CA TYR A 14 -30.34 -13.25 -24.41
C TYR A 14 -29.06 -14.00 -24.81
N ALA A 15 -28.06 -14.02 -23.91
CA ALA A 15 -26.83 -14.76 -24.12
C ALA A 15 -27.16 -16.25 -24.33
N SER A 16 -27.17 -16.69 -25.59
CA SER A 16 -27.39 -18.09 -25.95
C SER A 16 -26.09 -18.85 -25.77
N LEU A 17 -26.13 -19.94 -25.00
CA LEU A 17 -24.98 -20.84 -24.86
C LEU A 17 -24.79 -21.60 -26.17
N GLU A 18 -23.63 -21.43 -26.81
CA GLU A 18 -23.26 -22.22 -27.97
C GLU A 18 -22.77 -23.61 -27.55
N ALA A 19 -23.31 -24.64 -28.19
CA ALA A 19 -22.86 -26.01 -27.95
C ALA A 19 -21.42 -26.18 -28.46
N ARG A 20 -20.46 -26.26 -27.54
CA ARG A 20 -19.04 -26.45 -27.88
C ARG A 20 -18.60 -27.88 -27.59
N VAL A 21 -18.23 -28.61 -28.64
CA VAL A 21 -17.60 -29.93 -28.52
C VAL A 21 -16.12 -29.75 -28.18
N LYS A 22 -15.66 -30.38 -27.08
CA LYS A 22 -14.24 -30.44 -26.70
C LYS A 22 -13.75 -31.88 -26.81
N HIS A 23 -12.68 -32.10 -27.57
CA HIS A 23 -11.97 -33.38 -27.57
C HIS A 23 -11.11 -33.48 -26.30
N VAL A 24 -11.37 -34.51 -25.48
CA VAL A 24 -10.65 -34.76 -24.23
C VAL A 24 -9.79 -36.02 -24.41
N SER A 25 -8.50 -35.93 -24.07
CA SER A 25 -7.61 -37.08 -24.16
C SER A 25 -7.99 -38.15 -23.15
N GLU A 26 -7.80 -39.42 -23.51
CA GLU A 26 -8.09 -40.56 -22.63
C GLU A 26 -7.31 -40.49 -21.31
N ALA A 27 -6.07 -39.99 -21.35
CA ALA A 27 -5.26 -39.72 -20.17
C ALA A 27 -5.91 -38.72 -19.21
N THR A 28 -6.58 -37.69 -19.74
CA THR A 28 -7.30 -36.69 -18.93
C THR A 28 -8.54 -37.29 -18.29
N ILE A 29 -9.27 -38.15 -19.01
CA ILE A 29 -10.43 -38.87 -18.47
C ILE A 29 -9.98 -39.76 -17.31
N ARG A 30 -8.97 -40.61 -17.52
CA ARG A 30 -8.48 -41.52 -16.46
C ARG A 30 -7.92 -40.79 -15.23
N LYS A 31 -7.30 -39.61 -15.42
CA LYS A 31 -6.67 -38.82 -14.34
C LYS A 31 -7.65 -37.93 -13.57
N LYS A 32 -8.56 -37.25 -14.27
CA LYS A 32 -9.42 -36.19 -13.67
C LYS A 32 -10.86 -36.64 -13.45
N TRP A 33 -11.35 -37.62 -14.20
CA TRP A 33 -12.74 -38.05 -14.10
C TRP A 33 -12.83 -39.14 -13.04
N LYS A 34 -13.49 -38.82 -11.93
CA LYS A 34 -13.68 -39.74 -10.84
C LYS A 34 -14.96 -40.53 -11.07
N LYS A 35 -15.00 -41.75 -10.54
CA LYS A 35 -16.26 -42.49 -10.44
C LYS A 35 -17.16 -41.75 -9.46
N LEU A 36 -18.47 -41.81 -9.70
CA LEU A 36 -19.45 -41.21 -8.79
C LEU A 36 -19.28 -41.84 -7.39
N PRO A 37 -19.44 -41.07 -6.30
CA PRO A 37 -19.47 -41.64 -4.96
C PRO A 37 -20.69 -42.56 -4.78
N SER A 38 -20.56 -43.55 -3.89
CA SER A 38 -21.60 -44.55 -3.60
C SER A 38 -22.93 -43.93 -3.16
N SER A 39 -22.91 -42.79 -2.46
CA SER A 39 -24.11 -42.05 -2.09
C SER A 39 -24.92 -41.56 -3.29
N SER A 40 -24.24 -41.00 -4.29
CA SER A 40 -24.87 -40.54 -5.53
C SER A 40 -25.39 -41.70 -6.38
N HIS A 41 -24.76 -42.89 -6.30
CA HIS A 41 -25.30 -44.10 -6.95
C HIS A 41 -26.61 -44.55 -6.32
N THR A 42 -26.72 -44.51 -5.00
CA THR A 42 -27.96 -44.84 -4.28
C THR A 42 -29.07 -43.85 -4.64
N ALA A 43 -28.77 -42.55 -4.64
CA ALA A 43 -29.73 -41.51 -5.04
C ALA A 43 -30.20 -41.66 -6.50
N ALA A 44 -29.29 -41.98 -7.42
CA ALA A 44 -29.64 -42.23 -8.81
C ALA A 44 -30.51 -43.50 -8.97
N ARG A 45 -30.20 -44.56 -8.22
CA ARG A 45 -31.01 -45.79 -8.19
C ARG A 45 -32.41 -45.51 -7.67
N GLU A 46 -32.53 -44.72 -6.60
CA GLU A 46 -33.80 -44.29 -6.03
C GLU A 46 -34.61 -43.42 -7.02
N ALA A 47 -33.97 -42.50 -7.73
CA ALA A 47 -34.63 -41.68 -8.75
C ALA A 47 -35.14 -42.51 -9.94
N ILE A 48 -34.40 -43.53 -10.39
CA ILE A 48 -34.84 -44.43 -11.47
C ILE A 48 -36.03 -45.28 -11.00
N LEU A 49 -35.99 -45.78 -9.77
CA LEU A 49 -37.08 -46.59 -9.20
C LEU A 49 -38.34 -45.74 -8.94
N SER A 50 -38.20 -44.53 -8.42
CA SER A 50 -39.32 -43.62 -8.21
C SER A 50 -39.96 -43.14 -9.53
N ALA A 51 -39.15 -42.89 -10.56
CA ALA A 51 -39.64 -42.59 -11.90
C ALA A 51 -40.46 -43.75 -12.49
N LYS A 52 -40.03 -45.00 -12.25
CA LYS A 52 -40.80 -46.19 -12.62
C LYS A 52 -42.14 -46.23 -11.88
N ASP A 53 -42.13 -46.10 -10.56
CA ASP A 53 -43.34 -46.18 -9.73
C ASP A 53 -44.34 -45.07 -10.08
N GLN A 54 -43.84 -43.86 -10.40
CA GLN A 54 -44.65 -42.76 -10.90
C GLN A 54 -45.26 -43.05 -12.28
N SER A 55 -44.54 -43.78 -13.14
CA SER A 55 -45.06 -44.21 -14.45
C SER A 55 -46.18 -45.24 -14.31
N ARG A 56 -46.07 -46.16 -13.35
CA ARG A 56 -47.09 -47.18 -13.03
C ARG A 56 -48.36 -46.56 -12.43
N GLY A 57 -48.22 -45.53 -11.59
CA GLY A 57 -49.38 -44.82 -11.04
C GLY A 57 -50.20 -44.04 -12.09
N ARG A 58 -49.58 -43.68 -13.22
CA ARG A 58 -50.24 -42.94 -14.32
C ARG A 58 -50.86 -43.85 -15.38
N ARG A 59 -50.34 -45.08 -15.55
CA ARG A 59 -50.83 -46.07 -16.52
C ARG A 59 -51.60 -47.15 -15.76
N GLY A 60 -52.93 -47.05 -15.74
CA GLY A 60 -53.78 -48.06 -15.12
C GLY A 60 -53.45 -49.48 -15.62
N ARG A 61 -53.61 -50.46 -14.73
CA ARG A 61 -53.16 -51.87 -14.83
C ARG A 61 -53.72 -52.61 -16.06
N ASN A 62 -53.10 -52.48 -17.23
CA ASN A 62 -53.42 -53.25 -18.43
C ASN A 62 -52.37 -54.34 -18.68
N THR A 63 -52.77 -55.47 -19.28
CA THR A 63 -51.89 -56.64 -19.49
C THR A 63 -50.79 -56.41 -20.53
N ILE A 64 -50.91 -55.40 -21.39
CA ILE A 64 -49.86 -54.94 -22.32
C ILE A 64 -48.72 -54.22 -21.56
N ASP A 65 -48.97 -53.79 -20.32
CA ASP A 65 -47.99 -53.09 -19.51
C ASP A 65 -46.90 -54.02 -18.95
N THR A 66 -47.13 -55.34 -18.83
CA THR A 66 -46.14 -56.23 -18.19
C THR A 66 -44.88 -56.40 -19.04
N ALA A 67 -45.00 -56.58 -20.36
CA ALA A 67 -43.84 -56.71 -21.24
C ALA A 67 -43.06 -55.38 -21.38
N THR A 68 -43.76 -54.25 -21.34
CA THR A 68 -43.11 -52.92 -21.36
C THR A 68 -42.45 -52.62 -20.02
N ASP A 69 -43.05 -53.04 -18.92
CA ASP A 69 -42.51 -52.95 -17.56
C ASP A 69 -41.28 -53.86 -17.37
N ASP A 70 -41.29 -55.07 -17.93
CA ASP A 70 -40.13 -55.96 -17.95
C ASP A 70 -38.96 -55.36 -18.74
N CYS A 71 -39.24 -54.75 -19.90
CA CYS A 71 -38.24 -54.04 -20.70
C CYS A 71 -37.68 -52.81 -19.95
N VAL A 72 -38.55 -52.00 -19.34
CA VAL A 72 -38.15 -50.84 -18.52
C VAL A 72 -37.33 -51.29 -17.31
N GLN A 73 -37.68 -52.44 -16.71
CA GLN A 73 -36.97 -52.99 -15.57
C GLN A 73 -35.60 -53.55 -15.98
N GLU A 74 -35.49 -54.18 -17.15
CA GLU A 74 -34.20 -54.58 -17.71
C GLU A 74 -33.31 -53.37 -18.00
N VAL A 75 -33.88 -52.29 -18.57
CA VAL A 75 -33.17 -51.02 -18.80
C VAL A 75 -32.74 -50.37 -17.48
N ALA A 76 -33.62 -50.34 -16.47
CA ALA A 76 -33.29 -49.79 -15.15
C ALA A 76 -32.16 -50.58 -14.47
N ASN A 77 -32.18 -51.91 -14.57
CA ASN A 77 -31.11 -52.77 -14.06
C ASN A 77 -29.79 -52.54 -14.81
N LYS A 78 -29.84 -52.50 -16.15
CA LYS A 78 -28.67 -52.19 -16.99
C LYS A 78 -28.09 -50.81 -16.67
N LEU A 79 -28.92 -49.79 -16.46
CA LEU A 79 -28.47 -48.45 -16.07
C LEU A 79 -27.83 -48.47 -14.68
N THR A 80 -28.43 -49.18 -13.73
CA THR A 80 -27.90 -49.32 -12.36
C THR A 80 -26.55 -50.03 -12.33
N ASP A 81 -26.35 -51.04 -13.20
CA ASP A 81 -25.08 -51.77 -13.31
C ASP A 81 -23.99 -50.99 -14.06
N ARG A 82 -24.38 -50.08 -14.95
CA ARG A 82 -23.44 -49.28 -15.78
C ARG A 82 -23.01 -47.99 -15.11
N LEU A 83 -23.85 -47.41 -14.23
CA LEU A 83 -23.56 -46.16 -13.54
C LEU A 83 -22.24 -46.15 -12.76
N PRO A 84 -21.84 -47.23 -12.05
CA PRO A 84 -20.57 -47.29 -11.33
C PRO A 84 -19.34 -47.41 -12.23
N ARG A 85 -19.52 -47.79 -13.50
CA ARG A 85 -18.42 -48.06 -14.45
C ARG A 85 -18.05 -46.84 -15.29
N ILE A 86 -18.93 -45.85 -15.39
CA ILE A 86 -18.73 -44.66 -16.20
C ILE A 86 -18.01 -43.60 -15.35
N PRO A 87 -16.81 -43.12 -15.76
CA PRO A 87 -16.16 -42.01 -15.08
C PRO A 87 -16.92 -40.72 -15.39
N PHE A 88 -17.15 -39.89 -14.37
CA PHE A 88 -17.86 -38.63 -14.51
C PHE A 88 -16.87 -37.48 -14.61
N PRO A 89 -17.12 -36.47 -15.46
CA PRO A 89 -16.32 -35.27 -15.49
C PRO A 89 -16.26 -34.66 -14.08
N PRO A 90 -15.13 -34.01 -13.72
CA PRO A 90 -15.04 -33.31 -12.44
C PRO A 90 -16.21 -32.31 -12.34
N PRO A 91 -16.74 -32.07 -11.13
CA PRO A 91 -17.77 -31.08 -10.94
C PRO A 91 -17.26 -29.75 -11.51
N THR A 92 -17.99 -29.20 -12.48
CA THR A 92 -17.77 -27.84 -12.95
C THR A 92 -18.15 -26.89 -11.82
N ASP A 93 -17.29 -25.94 -11.47
CA ASP A 93 -17.65 -24.90 -10.51
C ASP A 93 -18.96 -24.23 -10.98
N GLU A 94 -19.96 -24.21 -10.09
CA GLU A 94 -21.31 -23.69 -10.35
C GLU A 94 -21.27 -22.23 -10.83
N HIS A 95 -20.24 -21.50 -10.42
CA HIS A 95 -19.93 -20.13 -10.84
C HIS A 95 -19.71 -19.97 -12.36
N HIS A 96 -19.41 -21.04 -13.11
CA HIS A 96 -19.28 -20.96 -14.57
C HIS A 96 -20.63 -20.79 -15.28
N PHE A 97 -21.74 -21.15 -14.62
CA PHE A 97 -23.09 -21.03 -15.17
C PHE A 97 -23.89 -19.88 -14.56
N ASP A 98 -23.41 -19.31 -13.45
CA ASP A 98 -24.00 -18.12 -12.84
C ASP A 98 -23.49 -16.84 -13.55
N HIS A 99 -24.38 -16.20 -14.30
CA HIS A 99 -24.07 -14.98 -15.03
C HIS A 99 -23.70 -13.83 -14.09
N GLU A 100 -24.45 -13.67 -13.00
CA GLU A 100 -24.25 -12.58 -12.04
C GLU A 100 -22.93 -12.73 -11.29
N ALA A 101 -22.57 -13.95 -10.90
CA ALA A 101 -21.26 -14.22 -10.29
C ALA A 101 -20.10 -13.88 -11.23
N ASN A 102 -20.24 -14.14 -12.53
CA ASN A 102 -19.22 -13.79 -13.52
C ASN A 102 -19.14 -12.27 -13.75
N LEU A 103 -20.26 -11.56 -13.83
CA LEU A 103 -20.26 -10.10 -13.93
C LEU A 103 -19.60 -9.45 -12.72
N ASN A 104 -19.94 -9.88 -11.51
CA ASN A 104 -19.31 -9.39 -10.29
C ASN A 104 -17.79 -9.66 -10.27
N ARG A 105 -17.36 -10.82 -10.76
CA ARG A 105 -15.93 -11.14 -10.89
C ARG A 105 -15.24 -10.25 -11.91
N ILE A 106 -15.86 -9.99 -13.06
CA ILE A 106 -15.33 -9.10 -14.09
C ILE A 106 -15.19 -7.69 -13.52
N SER A 107 -16.24 -7.13 -12.93
CA SER A 107 -16.22 -5.81 -12.29
C SER A 107 -15.12 -5.71 -11.23
N LYS A 108 -14.97 -6.71 -10.36
CA LYS A 108 -13.88 -6.74 -9.37
C LYS A 108 -12.48 -6.74 -10.02
N ILE A 109 -12.29 -7.48 -11.11
CA ILE A 109 -11.02 -7.50 -11.84
C ILE A 109 -10.76 -6.15 -12.51
N GLU A 110 -11.78 -5.51 -13.07
CA GLU A 110 -11.69 -4.18 -13.68
C GLU A 110 -11.35 -3.09 -12.66
N GLU A 111 -11.95 -3.14 -11.46
CA GLU A 111 -11.61 -2.26 -10.34
C GLU A 111 -10.13 -2.43 -9.93
N GLN A 112 -9.69 -3.68 -9.77
CA GLN A 112 -8.30 -3.99 -9.45
C GLN A 112 -7.33 -3.51 -10.55
N LEU A 113 -7.69 -3.70 -11.82
CA LEU A 113 -6.91 -3.24 -12.95
C LEU A 113 -6.80 -1.71 -12.95
N THR A 114 -7.92 -1.02 -12.75
CA THR A 114 -7.98 0.44 -12.72
C THR A 114 -7.13 1.01 -11.58
N ALA A 115 -7.24 0.43 -10.38
CA ALA A 115 -6.42 0.81 -9.23
C ALA A 115 -4.92 0.62 -9.52
N ASN A 116 -4.54 -0.53 -10.11
CA ASN A 116 -3.14 -0.82 -10.47
C ASN A 116 -2.60 0.12 -11.56
N ILE A 117 -3.43 0.48 -12.55
CA ILE A 117 -3.04 1.47 -13.58
C ILE A 117 -2.79 2.82 -12.93
N HIS A 118 -3.68 3.25 -12.01
CA HIS A 118 -3.51 4.52 -11.32
C HIS A 118 -2.25 4.52 -10.45
N SER A 119 -2.00 3.47 -9.67
CA SER A 119 -0.78 3.36 -8.86
C SER A 119 0.48 3.32 -9.72
N MET A 120 0.47 2.62 -10.86
CA MET A 120 1.58 2.60 -11.80
C MET A 120 1.87 4.00 -12.36
N ASN A 121 0.83 4.76 -12.72
CA ASN A 121 1.00 6.13 -13.23
C ASN A 121 1.56 7.07 -12.17
N LEU A 122 1.11 6.96 -10.92
CA LEU A 122 1.66 7.71 -9.80
C LEU A 122 3.15 7.43 -9.60
N LEU A 123 3.53 6.14 -9.58
CA LEU A 123 4.93 5.74 -9.44
C LEU A 123 5.79 6.24 -10.61
N ARG A 124 5.28 6.18 -11.84
CA ARG A 124 5.99 6.73 -13.01
C ARG A 124 6.21 8.24 -12.90
N ALA A 125 5.20 8.98 -12.44
CA ALA A 125 5.34 10.41 -12.22
C ALA A 125 6.38 10.73 -11.12
N GLN A 126 6.38 9.95 -10.05
CA GLN A 126 7.36 10.09 -8.97
C GLN A 126 8.79 9.79 -9.45
N ILE A 127 8.98 8.70 -10.21
CA ILE A 127 10.28 8.36 -10.82
C ILE A 127 10.76 9.49 -11.72
N ALA A 128 9.89 10.02 -12.59
CA ALA A 128 10.27 11.12 -13.48
C ALA A 128 10.70 12.38 -12.70
N LYS A 129 10.03 12.68 -11.58
CA LYS A 129 10.41 13.78 -10.69
C LYS A 129 11.77 13.53 -10.03
N GLU A 130 11.99 12.33 -9.50
CA GLU A 130 13.25 11.95 -8.86
C GLU A 130 14.43 11.94 -9.86
N GLU A 131 14.21 11.45 -11.08
CA GLU A 131 15.21 11.51 -12.15
C GLU A 131 15.56 12.95 -12.54
N GLN A 132 14.58 13.86 -12.53
CA GLN A 132 14.83 15.29 -12.79
C GLN A 132 15.64 15.92 -11.66
N LEU A 133 15.31 15.64 -10.40
CA LEU A 133 16.05 16.12 -9.24
C LEU A 133 17.49 15.60 -9.26
N LEU A 134 17.67 14.31 -9.53
CA LEU A 134 18.99 13.69 -9.63
C LEU A 134 19.87 14.36 -10.71
N LYS A 135 19.28 14.74 -11.85
CA LYS A 135 20.01 15.48 -12.90
C LYS A 135 20.43 16.88 -12.45
N GLN A 136 19.60 17.56 -11.66
CA GLN A 136 19.94 18.87 -11.10
C GLN A 136 21.09 18.73 -10.09
N ASP A 137 21.01 17.77 -9.19
CA ASP A 137 22.05 17.49 -8.20
C ASP A 137 23.38 17.10 -8.88
N GLN A 138 23.33 16.25 -9.91
CA GLN A 138 24.51 15.91 -10.70
C GLN A 138 25.15 17.14 -11.36
N ALA A 139 24.33 18.03 -11.95
CA ALA A 139 24.82 19.26 -12.55
C ALA A 139 25.42 20.24 -11.51
N GLU A 140 24.85 20.28 -10.30
CA GLU A 140 25.39 21.07 -9.19
C GLU A 140 26.74 20.53 -8.72
N VAL A 141 26.84 19.21 -8.52
CA VAL A 141 28.11 18.57 -8.16
C VAL A 141 29.17 18.83 -9.22
N ASP A 142 28.85 18.65 -10.50
CA ASP A 142 29.77 18.96 -11.59
C ASP A 142 30.20 20.43 -11.53
N HIS A 143 29.28 21.36 -11.34
CA HIS A 143 29.60 22.79 -11.22
C HIS A 143 30.54 23.09 -10.03
N LEU A 144 30.30 22.46 -8.87
CA LEU A 144 31.14 22.60 -7.69
C LEU A 144 32.52 21.99 -7.89
N GLU A 145 32.62 20.83 -8.53
CA GLU A 145 33.90 20.20 -8.87
C GLU A 145 34.73 21.09 -9.81
N HIS A 146 34.11 21.65 -10.86
CA HIS A 146 34.77 22.58 -11.76
C HIS A 146 35.23 23.85 -11.03
N SER A 147 34.40 24.39 -10.14
CA SER A 147 34.71 25.57 -9.33
C SER A 147 35.87 25.31 -8.35
N LEU A 148 35.86 24.17 -7.67
CA LEU A 148 36.92 23.74 -6.77
C LEU A 148 38.23 23.56 -7.54
N LYS A 149 38.20 22.86 -8.69
CA LYS A 149 39.37 22.67 -9.54
C LYS A 149 39.94 23.99 -10.06
N SER A 150 39.07 24.91 -10.47
CA SER A 150 39.47 26.27 -10.88
C SER A 150 40.12 27.04 -9.73
N ASN A 151 39.52 27.00 -8.54
CA ASN A 151 40.07 27.63 -7.35
C ASN A 151 41.43 27.03 -6.96
N GLU A 152 41.57 25.71 -7.03
CA GLU A 152 42.84 25.04 -6.75
C GLU A 152 43.93 25.41 -7.76
N MET A 153 43.59 25.55 -9.04
CA MET A 153 44.51 26.08 -10.06
C MET A 153 44.93 27.52 -9.76
N LEU A 154 43.98 28.40 -9.45
CA LEU A 154 44.27 29.79 -9.04
C LEU A 154 45.14 29.83 -7.79
N ARG A 155 44.88 28.97 -6.80
CA ARG A 155 45.69 28.85 -5.58
C ARG A 155 47.11 28.40 -5.91
N ARG A 156 47.29 27.42 -6.80
CA ARG A 156 48.61 26.97 -7.26
C ARG A 156 49.37 28.10 -7.96
N ASP A 157 48.70 28.87 -8.81
CA ASP A 157 49.31 30.00 -9.51
C ASP A 157 49.68 31.14 -8.55
N GLN A 158 48.81 31.46 -7.59
CA GLN A 158 49.12 32.41 -6.51
C GLN A 158 50.34 31.95 -5.71
N VAL A 159 50.42 30.68 -5.31
CA VAL A 159 51.60 30.14 -4.60
C VAL A 159 52.88 30.23 -5.44
N ARG A 160 52.77 30.12 -6.77
CA ARG A 160 53.90 30.31 -7.70
C ARG A 160 54.35 31.77 -7.77
N THR A 161 53.44 32.74 -7.72
CA THR A 161 53.78 34.17 -7.74
C THR A 161 54.31 34.71 -6.40
N LEU A 162 54.11 33.98 -5.30
CA LEU A 162 54.68 34.34 -4.00
C LEU A 162 56.22 34.19 -3.95
N HIS A 163 56.86 35.13 -3.26
CA HIS A 163 58.29 35.14 -2.99
C HIS A 163 58.73 33.89 -2.20
N PRO A 164 59.94 33.31 -2.44
CA PRO A 164 60.36 32.04 -1.84
C PRO A 164 60.26 31.93 -0.32
N VAL A 165 60.40 33.04 0.41
CA VAL A 165 60.25 33.10 1.87
C VAL A 165 58.79 32.94 2.29
N ALA A 166 57.86 33.65 1.64
CA ALA A 166 56.43 33.52 1.87
C ALA A 166 55.90 32.14 1.46
N ARG A 167 56.48 31.54 0.41
CA ARG A 167 56.16 30.16 -0.02
C ARG A 167 56.49 29.11 1.05
N LYS A 168 57.57 29.29 1.81
CA LYS A 168 57.94 28.38 2.92
C LYS A 168 57.02 28.54 4.14
N LEU A 169 56.58 29.76 4.45
CA LEU A 169 55.62 30.05 5.52
C LEU A 169 54.17 29.59 5.20
N GLY A 170 53.77 29.63 3.92
CA GLY A 170 52.44 29.20 3.48
C GLY A 170 52.21 27.69 3.41
N HIS A 171 53.27 26.87 3.51
CA HIS A 171 53.14 25.40 3.57
C HIS A 171 52.88 24.90 5.00
N ASP A 172 53.38 25.62 6.01
CA ASP A 172 53.25 25.25 7.43
C ASP A 172 52.01 25.88 8.10
N SER A 173 51.44 26.93 7.52
CA SER A 173 50.21 27.55 8.03
C SER A 173 48.99 26.90 7.40
N HIS A 174 48.61 25.74 7.94
CA HIS A 174 47.25 25.20 7.82
C HIS A 174 46.27 26.07 8.64
N ILE A 175 46.31 27.39 8.46
CA ILE A 175 45.36 28.31 9.07
C ILE A 175 44.15 28.31 8.16
N ASP A 176 43.18 27.52 8.63
CA ASP A 176 41.76 27.61 8.36
C ASP A 176 41.25 29.03 8.71
N LEU A 177 41.68 30.01 7.91
CA LEU A 177 41.22 31.39 8.01
C LEU A 177 39.96 31.46 7.17
N LEU A 178 38.89 31.00 7.80
CA LEU A 178 37.50 31.24 7.46
C LEU A 178 37.34 32.57 6.72
N ALA A 179 37.00 32.48 5.43
CA ALA A 179 35.85 33.15 4.85
C ALA A 179 35.56 34.59 5.32
N LEU A 180 36.55 35.48 5.31
CA LEU A 180 36.34 36.93 5.34
C LEU A 180 36.54 37.51 3.94
N HIS A 181 35.67 37.08 3.03
CA HIS A 181 35.30 37.89 1.87
C HIS A 181 33.78 37.84 1.76
N ASN A 182 33.16 38.90 2.30
CA ASN A 182 31.86 39.35 1.84
C ASN A 182 32.06 39.89 0.42
N ASP A 183 32.13 38.98 -0.56
CA ASP A 183 31.88 39.36 -1.94
C ASP A 183 30.37 39.46 -2.11
N GLU A 184 29.91 40.71 -2.15
CA GLU A 184 28.60 41.12 -2.63
C GLU A 184 28.39 40.62 -4.08
N LYS A 185 28.06 39.35 -4.25
CA LYS A 185 27.61 38.78 -5.52
C LYS A 185 26.19 38.27 -5.40
N LYS A 186 25.30 39.23 -5.64
CA LYS A 186 23.99 39.12 -6.29
C LYS A 186 23.73 37.75 -6.94
N GLY A 187 22.82 36.99 -6.34
CA GLY A 187 22.16 35.83 -6.95
C GLY A 187 22.20 34.61 -6.04
N LEU A 188 21.00 34.14 -5.65
CA LEU A 188 20.75 32.94 -4.86
C LEU A 188 20.98 33.04 -3.34
N ASN A 189 20.37 34.04 -2.73
CA ASN A 189 19.57 33.73 -1.55
C ASN A 189 18.12 33.89 -2.02
N PRO A 190 17.25 32.85 -2.02
CA PRO A 190 15.83 33.12 -2.06
C PRO A 190 15.55 33.91 -0.79
N SER A 191 15.44 35.24 -0.93
CA SER A 191 14.93 36.08 0.14
C SER A 191 13.65 35.42 0.63
N LEU A 192 13.44 35.35 1.95
CA LEU A 192 12.20 34.84 2.54
C LEU A 192 10.95 35.45 1.87
N ALA A 193 11.08 36.68 1.35
CA ALA A 193 10.07 37.36 0.54
C ALA A 193 9.65 36.58 -0.73
N GLY A 194 10.59 35.97 -1.46
CA GLY A 194 10.29 35.17 -2.66
C GLY A 194 9.64 33.82 -2.35
N LEU A 195 9.87 33.27 -1.14
CA LEU A 195 9.17 32.07 -0.63
C LEU A 195 7.76 32.38 -0.11
N LEU A 196 7.51 33.63 0.31
CA LEU A 196 6.18 34.11 0.74
C LEU A 196 5.27 34.46 -0.44
N GLU A 197 5.84 34.75 -1.61
CA GLU A 197 5.12 35.02 -2.85
C GLU A 197 4.66 33.75 -3.58
N ASP A 198 5.19 32.57 -3.21
CA ASP A 198 4.86 31.29 -3.83
C ASP A 198 3.59 30.67 -3.19
N GLU A 199 2.47 30.70 -3.90
CA GLU A 199 1.14 30.31 -3.42
C GLU A 199 1.09 28.84 -2.96
N GLU A 200 1.89 27.98 -3.58
CA GLU A 200 2.00 26.55 -3.23
C GLU A 200 2.78 26.29 -1.92
N MET A 201 3.63 27.23 -1.49
CA MET A 201 4.44 27.13 -0.26
C MET A 201 3.76 27.77 0.96
N THR A 202 2.67 28.53 0.75
CA THR A 202 1.86 29.10 1.84
C THR A 202 1.32 28.06 2.86
N PRO A 203 0.85 26.85 2.49
CA PRO A 203 0.37 25.88 3.48
C PRO A 203 1.49 25.29 4.33
N THR A 204 2.68 25.08 3.76
CA THR A 204 3.83 24.51 4.50
C THR A 204 4.43 25.55 5.46
N LEU A 205 4.56 26.80 5.02
CA LEU A 205 4.97 27.91 5.89
C LEU A 205 3.96 28.15 7.02
N ARG A 206 2.66 28.02 6.74
CA ARG A 206 1.61 28.08 7.77
C ARG A 206 1.76 26.94 8.77
N GLN A 207 1.95 25.71 8.32
CA GLN A 207 2.16 24.56 9.19
C GLN A 207 3.40 24.74 10.09
N LEU A 208 4.49 25.29 9.54
CA LEU A 208 5.72 25.53 10.28
C LEU A 208 5.55 26.65 11.31
N ARG A 209 4.87 27.73 10.95
CA ARG A 209 4.48 28.79 11.90
C ARG A 209 3.58 28.24 13.00
N ASP A 210 2.55 27.47 12.65
CA ASP A 210 1.61 26.92 13.62
C ASP A 210 2.31 25.90 14.56
N HIS A 211 3.34 25.19 14.06
CA HIS A 211 4.20 24.33 14.87
C HIS A 211 5.12 25.13 15.80
N LEU A 212 5.76 26.20 15.30
CA LEU A 212 6.57 27.09 16.12
C LEU A 212 5.73 27.81 17.18
N ASP A 213 4.50 28.21 16.85
CA ASP A 213 3.55 28.79 17.80
C ASP A 213 3.14 27.76 18.87
N SER A 214 2.96 26.49 18.48
CA SER A 214 2.70 25.40 19.43
C SER A 214 3.90 25.14 20.35
N MET A 215 5.11 25.08 19.80
CA MET A 215 6.33 24.96 20.60
C MET A 215 6.52 26.18 21.51
N HIS A 216 6.23 27.39 21.01
CA HIS A 216 6.34 28.61 21.80
C HIS A 216 5.35 28.61 22.96
N ARG A 217 4.07 28.28 22.72
CA ARG A 217 3.06 28.15 23.78
C ARG A 217 3.46 27.09 24.81
N ASN A 218 3.95 25.93 24.36
CA ASN A 218 4.47 24.89 25.26
C ASN A 218 5.65 25.40 26.10
N THR A 219 6.55 26.20 25.53
CA THR A 219 7.70 26.75 26.27
C THR A 219 7.31 27.84 27.27
N VAL A 220 6.30 28.66 26.95
CA VAL A 220 5.77 29.69 27.85
C VAL A 220 5.09 29.03 29.05
N ASP A 221 4.23 28.03 28.81
CA ASP A 221 3.54 27.31 29.88
C ASP A 221 4.51 26.57 30.81
N VAL A 222 5.59 26.00 30.26
CA VAL A 222 6.67 25.38 31.08
C VAL A 222 7.41 26.43 31.91
N GLY A 223 7.63 27.64 31.36
CA GLY A 223 8.19 28.76 32.10
C GLY A 223 7.38 29.09 33.37
N ASP A 224 6.05 29.17 33.22
CA ASP A 224 5.15 29.44 34.34
C ASP A 224 5.18 28.30 35.38
N VAL A 225 5.20 27.04 34.94
CA VAL A 225 5.34 25.88 35.85
C VAL A 225 6.66 25.94 36.63
N THR A 226 7.79 26.27 35.99
CA THR A 226 9.06 26.39 36.73
C THR A 226 9.03 27.50 37.77
N SER A 227 8.31 28.60 37.51
CA SER A 227 8.12 29.68 38.47
C SER A 227 7.25 29.26 39.65
N LEU A 228 6.18 28.48 39.40
CA LEU A 228 5.31 27.91 40.43
C LEU A 228 6.06 26.87 41.27
N VAL A 229 6.89 26.04 40.64
CA VAL A 229 7.75 25.08 41.35
C VAL A 229 8.75 25.82 42.23
N LYS A 230 9.44 26.85 41.72
CA LYS A 230 10.35 27.67 42.53
C LYS A 230 9.62 28.31 43.71
N ARG A 231 8.40 28.79 43.52
CA ARG A 231 7.56 29.34 44.59
C ARG A 231 7.17 28.28 45.61
N ALA A 232 6.70 27.12 45.17
CA ALA A 232 6.33 26.02 46.06
C ALA A 232 7.53 25.50 46.85
N VAL A 233 8.71 25.40 46.22
CA VAL A 233 9.97 25.07 46.90
C VAL A 233 10.30 26.12 47.96
N ALA A 234 10.22 27.41 47.64
CA ALA A 234 10.46 28.47 48.62
C ALA A 234 9.45 28.44 49.78
N GLU A 235 8.16 28.17 49.52
CA GLU A 235 7.14 28.02 50.56
C GLU A 235 7.40 26.79 51.44
N VAL A 236 7.84 25.67 50.85
CA VAL A 236 8.25 24.47 51.59
C VAL A 236 9.51 24.72 52.40
N GLU A 237 10.50 25.45 51.88
CA GLU A 237 11.71 25.84 52.62
C GLU A 237 11.36 26.74 53.81
N VAL A 238 10.47 27.71 53.65
CA VAL A 238 9.98 28.56 54.74
C VAL A 238 9.23 27.74 55.79
N TYR A 239 8.39 26.79 55.35
CA TYR A 239 7.67 25.91 56.27
C TYR A 239 8.65 25.00 57.04
N ALA A 240 9.59 24.37 56.32
CA ALA A 240 10.63 23.52 56.89
C ALA A 240 11.47 24.30 57.91
N PHE A 241 11.83 25.55 57.62
CA PHE A 241 12.56 26.41 58.56
C PHE A 241 11.73 26.75 59.81
N SER A 242 10.43 26.93 59.67
CA SER A 242 9.55 27.26 60.82
C SER A 242 9.17 26.06 61.70
N THR A 243 9.26 24.83 61.16
CA THR A 243 8.78 23.62 61.84
C THR A 243 9.87 22.63 62.23
N LEU A 244 11.04 22.66 61.57
CA LEU A 244 12.16 21.80 61.88
C LEU A 244 13.18 22.53 62.77
N ASP A 245 13.77 21.79 63.72
CA ASP A 245 14.86 22.29 64.56
C ASP A 245 16.11 22.60 63.70
N ASP A 246 16.93 23.57 64.09
CA ASP A 246 17.97 24.20 63.24
C ASP A 246 18.97 23.17 62.66
N ARG A 247 19.22 22.09 63.41
CA ARG A 247 20.06 20.96 63.01
C ARG A 247 19.39 20.02 62.00
N ALA A 248 18.08 19.79 62.13
CA ALA A 248 17.32 18.94 61.23
C ALA A 248 17.06 19.65 59.89
N TYR A 249 16.84 20.97 59.92
CA TYR A 249 16.76 21.80 58.72
C TYR A 249 18.08 21.79 57.94
N GLY A 250 19.22 21.98 58.63
CA GLY A 250 20.55 21.91 58.00
C GLY A 250 20.87 20.58 57.34
N GLN A 251 20.34 19.46 57.86
CA GLN A 251 20.43 18.15 57.20
C GLN A 251 19.52 18.03 55.98
N ALA A 252 18.26 18.47 56.07
CA ALA A 252 17.30 18.40 54.97
C ALA A 252 17.67 19.33 53.79
N ALA A 253 18.26 20.49 54.07
CA ALA A 253 18.73 21.45 53.06
C ALA A 253 20.13 21.09 52.49
N GLY A 254 20.74 19.99 52.92
CA GLY A 254 22.05 19.54 52.44
C GLY A 254 23.24 20.41 52.87
N LEU A 255 23.04 21.29 53.86
CA LEU A 255 24.07 22.22 54.36
C LEU A 255 24.99 21.58 55.41
N VAL A 256 24.63 20.43 55.96
CA VAL A 256 25.45 19.65 56.89
C VAL A 256 25.86 18.34 56.21
N SER A 257 27.14 18.24 55.82
CA SER A 257 27.73 17.00 55.30
C SER A 257 27.66 15.91 56.37
N THR A 258 27.08 14.77 56.01
CA THR A 258 27.10 13.57 56.86
C THR A 258 28.40 12.83 56.63
N ASP A 259 29.44 13.21 57.37
CA ASP A 259 30.61 12.33 57.51
C ASP A 259 30.23 11.17 58.45
N PRO A 260 30.34 9.90 58.02
CA PRO A 260 30.04 8.77 58.88
C PRO A 260 31.25 8.47 59.78
N THR A 261 30.97 8.16 61.04
CA THR A 261 31.87 7.36 61.91
C THR A 261 31.40 5.92 61.92
#